data_AF-A0AAD3WCI3-F1
#
_entry.id   AF-A0AAD3WCI3-F1
#
_cell.length_a   1.000
_cell.length_b   1.000
_cell.length_c   1.000
_cell.angle_alpha   90.00
_cell.angle_beta   90.00
_cell.angle_gamma   90.00
#
_symmetry.space_group_name_H-M   'P 1'
#
loop_
_entity.id
_entity.type
_entity.pdbx_description
1 polymer ?
#
loop_
_entity_poly.entity_id
_entity_poly.type
_entity_poly.pdbx_seq_one_letter_code
_entity_poly.pdbx_strand_id
1 'polypeptide(L)'
;MRILVAMNAFKGSLSAREASSLVAEGFKRGFREAEVVEIPLADGGDGTVDVLCGGAGGETVEVEVTGPLGRPVKAKVGFLDGGKTAVIESAQASGLALVKEEERDVWRARSTGVGELMLWAARRGVKRIVVGIGGTAMNDGGIGAAQAAGGLVMDRDGRQVEPGLAGLLTVSSVSRGSIPEVFGDIEVIAITDVDNPLVGPGGATRVYGPQKGLAPHEVEEVDAAMGRYASILGRDLGLDPSCLLQAGAGGGLAAALAAFFGAKLEGGAHYVMRAAGFFDELSRADLVITGEGSIDSQTVQGKIPYAVAEAAYSRGVPVIALGGGLAPDVVSGYPPEFAALFSATLRPGTLRETVACAKENLLFAAEQMARAGRVFALSRATRRDFSVGGIVVRASERGPEVLLIEDRWGMVAPPKGHPDPGETPEEAASREVYEETGIRVSIQGDLGDLKYRFFDRDGEVVEKTVKYFLMTPAGGSLRPQEGETLKVMWVPGEELAGMKCYRDTLAIVRRALKAFSRRQDSTY
;
A
#
# COMPACT_ATOMS: atom_id res chain seq x y z
N MET A 1 -0.95 19.78 -1.63
CA MET A 1 -0.10 18.69 -2.09
C MET A 1 -0.25 17.54 -1.12
N ARG A 2 -0.62 16.36 -1.60
CA ARG A 2 -0.75 15.14 -0.82
C ARG A 2 0.43 14.22 -1.14
N ILE A 3 1.22 13.92 -0.12
CA ILE A 3 2.45 13.14 -0.21
C ILE A 3 2.21 11.81 0.46
N LEU A 4 2.39 10.74 -0.30
CA LEU A 4 2.31 9.39 0.21
C LEU A 4 3.70 8.88 0.56
N VAL A 5 3.93 8.48 1.81
CA VAL A 5 5.20 7.94 2.29
C VAL A 5 5.04 6.45 2.50
N ALA A 6 5.66 5.67 1.62
CA ALA A 6 5.55 4.23 1.53
C ALA A 6 6.93 3.54 1.60
N MET A 7 7.49 3.43 2.80
CA MET A 7 8.85 2.91 3.00
C MET A 7 8.86 1.42 3.32
N ASN A 8 9.87 0.71 2.84
CA ASN A 8 10.24 -0.62 3.30
C ASN A 8 11.15 -0.53 4.54
N ALA A 9 11.42 -1.66 5.17
CA ALA A 9 12.40 -1.77 6.25
C ALA A 9 13.83 -1.46 5.76
N PHE A 10 14.62 -0.82 6.62
CA PHE A 10 16.06 -0.66 6.44
C PHE A 10 16.70 -1.83 7.17
N LYS A 11 16.89 -2.95 6.47
CA LYS A 11 17.34 -4.24 7.03
C LYS A 11 18.53 -4.05 7.99
N GLY A 12 18.38 -4.54 9.22
CA GLY A 12 19.39 -4.40 10.28
C GLY A 12 19.45 -3.04 10.98
N SER A 13 18.53 -2.12 10.69
CA SER A 13 18.51 -0.76 11.25
C SER A 13 17.12 -0.29 11.70
N LEU A 14 16.18 -0.10 10.77
CA LEU A 14 14.86 0.47 11.05
C LEU A 14 13.76 -0.42 10.49
N SER A 15 12.68 -0.59 11.24
CA SER A 15 11.44 -1.20 10.72
C SER A 15 10.81 -0.30 9.65
N ALA A 16 9.95 -0.88 8.79
CA ALA A 16 9.21 -0.13 7.77
C ALA A 16 8.35 1.00 8.39
N ARG A 17 7.79 0.76 9.58
CA ARG A 17 7.01 1.75 10.32
C ARG A 17 7.89 2.89 10.83
N GLU A 18 9.04 2.60 11.44
CA GLU A 18 9.98 3.63 11.88
C GLU A 18 10.49 4.46 10.70
N ALA A 19 10.88 3.82 9.60
CA ALA A 19 11.34 4.50 8.39
C ALA A 19 10.24 5.41 7.81
N SER A 20 9.00 4.91 7.66
CA SER A 20 7.87 5.70 7.17
C SER A 20 7.56 6.89 8.07
N SER A 21 7.58 6.68 9.40
CA SER A 21 7.32 7.73 10.38
C SER A 21 8.39 8.83 10.35
N LEU A 22 9.68 8.47 10.28
CA LEU A 22 10.78 9.44 10.22
C LEU A 22 10.73 10.26 8.92
N VAL A 23 10.47 9.61 7.79
CA VAL A 23 10.34 10.31 6.51
C VAL A 23 9.14 11.24 6.53
N ALA A 24 7.98 10.76 6.98
CA ALA A 24 6.78 11.59 7.08
C ALA A 24 6.97 12.77 8.04
N GLU A 25 7.67 12.57 9.16
CA GLU A 25 8.04 13.66 10.07
C GLU A 25 8.94 14.69 9.38
N GLY A 26 9.97 14.26 8.65
CA GLY A 26 10.84 15.14 7.89
C GLY A 26 10.05 15.97 6.87
N PHE A 27 9.11 15.33 6.15
CA PHE A 27 8.24 16.02 5.21
C PHE A 27 7.30 17.02 5.89
N LYS A 28 6.69 16.67 7.04
CA LYS A 28 5.87 17.58 7.84
C LYS A 28 6.68 18.79 8.36
N ARG A 29 7.96 18.60 8.72
CA ARG A 29 8.86 19.67 9.17
C ARG A 29 9.26 20.62 8.03
N GLY A 30 9.61 20.07 6.87
CA GLY A 30 10.11 20.82 5.71
C GLY A 30 9.01 21.46 4.84
N PHE A 31 7.81 20.86 4.82
CA PHE A 31 6.66 21.34 4.04
C PHE A 31 5.34 21.21 4.83
N ARG A 32 5.14 22.15 5.77
CA ARG A 32 4.01 22.14 6.73
C ARG A 32 2.62 22.18 6.08
N GLU A 33 2.52 22.74 4.88
CA GLU A 33 1.27 22.87 4.15
C GLU A 33 0.89 21.58 3.38
N ALA A 34 1.77 20.58 3.32
CA ALA A 34 1.50 19.30 2.66
C ALA A 34 0.69 18.36 3.58
N GLU A 35 -0.24 17.62 2.98
CA GLU A 35 -0.89 16.48 3.62
C GLU A 35 0.04 15.27 3.45
N VAL A 36 0.48 14.66 4.55
CA VAL A 36 1.42 13.53 4.51
C VAL A 36 0.72 12.29 5.06
N VAL A 37 0.64 11.24 4.24
CA VAL A 37 0.02 9.95 4.58
C VAL A 37 1.11 8.89 4.67
N GLU A 38 1.09 8.10 5.74
CA GLU A 38 2.08 7.04 6.01
C GLU A 38 1.49 5.68 5.69
N ILE A 39 2.17 4.90 4.84
CA ILE A 39 1.81 3.52 4.50
C ILE A 39 3.08 2.67 4.57
N PRO A 40 3.46 2.15 5.76
CA PRO A 40 4.56 1.20 5.87
C PRO A 40 4.30 -0.01 4.97
N LEU A 41 5.33 -0.48 4.27
CA LEU A 41 5.24 -1.62 3.34
C LEU A 41 6.29 -2.68 3.68
N ALA A 42 6.04 -3.91 3.22
CA ALA A 42 6.92 -5.06 3.34
C ALA A 42 6.80 -5.95 2.08
N ASP A 43 7.85 -6.71 1.78
CA ASP A 43 7.99 -7.52 0.57
C ASP A 43 7.49 -8.97 0.71
N GLY A 44 6.89 -9.33 1.86
CA GLY A 44 6.52 -10.70 2.19
C GLY A 44 7.57 -11.44 3.02
N GLY A 45 8.73 -10.81 3.27
CA GLY A 45 9.74 -11.27 4.21
C GLY A 45 9.49 -10.85 5.66
N ASP A 46 10.59 -10.65 6.39
CA ASP A 46 10.61 -10.24 7.80
C ASP A 46 9.91 -8.89 8.02
N GLY A 47 9.02 -8.84 9.01
CA GLY A 47 8.25 -7.64 9.38
C GLY A 47 6.92 -7.44 8.63
N THR A 48 6.54 -8.37 7.76
CA THR A 48 5.25 -8.37 7.05
C THR A 48 4.04 -8.46 7.99
N VAL A 49 4.09 -9.29 9.02
CA VAL A 49 3.07 -9.41 10.09
C VAL A 49 2.90 -8.06 10.80
N ASP A 50 3.99 -7.40 11.16
CA ASP A 50 3.94 -6.13 11.87
C ASP A 50 3.38 -5.00 10.98
N VAL A 51 3.72 -4.99 9.68
CA VAL A 51 3.16 -4.05 8.70
C VAL A 51 1.67 -4.27 8.51
N LEU A 52 1.25 -5.50 8.22
CA LEU A 52 -0.15 -5.82 7.92
C LEU A 52 -1.05 -5.65 9.15
N CYS A 53 -0.62 -6.11 10.32
CA CYS A 53 -1.43 -5.97 11.55
C CYS A 53 -1.46 -4.53 12.05
N GLY A 54 -0.35 -3.79 11.91
CA GLY A 54 -0.26 -2.42 12.38
C GLY A 54 -1.12 -1.41 11.62
N GLY A 55 -1.41 -1.67 10.33
CA GLY A 55 -2.27 -0.81 9.51
C GLY A 55 -3.77 -1.12 9.63
N ALA A 56 -4.12 -2.38 9.86
CA ALA A 56 -5.50 -2.87 9.80
C ALA A 56 -6.19 -3.05 11.17
N GLY A 57 -5.56 -2.64 12.27
CA GLY A 57 -6.06 -2.95 13.63
C GLY A 57 -5.99 -4.44 13.95
N GLY A 58 -5.02 -5.15 13.35
CA GLY A 58 -4.83 -6.58 13.52
C GLY A 58 -4.25 -6.94 14.88
N GLU A 59 -4.61 -8.12 15.37
CA GLU A 59 -4.09 -8.67 16.61
C GLU A 59 -2.90 -9.59 16.32
N THR A 60 -1.99 -9.74 17.28
CA THR A 60 -0.86 -10.66 17.14
C THR A 60 -0.80 -11.60 18.35
N VAL A 61 -0.42 -12.85 18.10
CA VAL A 61 -0.29 -13.89 19.12
C VAL A 61 1.04 -14.61 18.95
N GLU A 62 1.76 -14.81 20.05
CA GLU A 62 2.98 -15.64 20.04
C GLU A 62 2.62 -17.13 20.19
N VAL A 63 3.29 -17.97 19.40
CA VAL A 63 3.16 -19.42 19.39
C VAL A 63 4.55 -20.02 19.44
N GLU A 64 4.76 -21.01 20.32
CA GLU A 64 6.00 -21.78 20.35
C GLU A 64 5.92 -22.91 19.31
N VAL A 65 6.93 -22.98 18.44
CA VAL A 65 7.03 -23.95 17.35
C VAL A 65 8.47 -24.45 17.18
N THR A 66 8.65 -25.51 16.41
CA THR A 66 9.93 -26.11 16.10
C THR A 66 10.77 -25.19 15.20
N GLY A 67 11.88 -24.70 15.73
CA GLY A 67 12.84 -23.86 15.02
C GLY A 67 13.63 -24.61 13.93
N PRO A 68 14.47 -23.90 13.15
CA PRO A 68 15.15 -24.47 11.98
C PRO A 68 16.04 -25.67 12.34
N LEU A 69 16.75 -25.63 13.47
CA LEU A 69 17.62 -26.73 13.92
C LEU A 69 16.93 -27.71 14.89
N GLY A 70 15.59 -27.61 15.05
CA GLY A 70 14.78 -28.47 15.91
C GLY A 70 14.62 -28.00 17.37
N ARG A 71 15.21 -26.86 17.74
CA ARG A 71 15.00 -26.23 19.05
C ARG A 71 13.72 -25.38 19.01
N PRO A 72 12.91 -25.30 20.10
CA PRO A 72 11.73 -24.44 20.13
C PRO A 72 12.07 -22.96 19.91
N VAL A 73 11.22 -22.26 19.17
CA VAL A 73 11.27 -20.81 18.95
C VAL A 73 9.88 -20.22 19.10
N LYS A 74 9.79 -18.95 19.51
CA LYS A 74 8.53 -18.21 19.53
C LYS A 74 8.36 -17.48 18.21
N ALA A 75 7.23 -17.69 17.56
CA ALA A 75 6.84 -16.99 16.35
C ALA A 75 5.53 -16.25 16.58
N LYS A 76 5.43 -15.04 16.01
CA LYS A 76 4.24 -14.20 16.04
C LYS A 76 3.36 -14.51 14.84
N VAL A 77 2.08 -14.75 15.10
CA VAL A 77 1.03 -14.87 14.07
C VAL A 77 0.16 -13.63 14.13
N GLY A 78 -0.03 -12.98 12.99
CA GLY A 78 -0.92 -11.85 12.82
C GLY A 78 -2.33 -12.28 12.44
N PHE A 79 -3.33 -11.48 12.83
CA PHE A 79 -4.73 -11.70 12.48
C PHE A 79 -5.34 -10.43 11.88
N LEU A 80 -5.91 -10.58 10.68
CA LEU A 80 -6.61 -9.52 9.95
C LEU A 80 -8.11 -9.87 9.82
N ASP A 81 -8.89 -8.93 9.29
CA ASP A 81 -10.31 -9.11 8.94
C ASP A 81 -11.18 -9.59 10.12
N GLY A 82 -10.88 -9.10 11.33
CA GLY A 82 -11.55 -9.53 12.56
C GLY A 82 -11.26 -10.98 12.93
N GLY A 83 -10.04 -11.46 12.67
CA GLY A 83 -9.59 -12.81 13.02
C GLY A 83 -9.79 -13.87 11.93
N LYS A 84 -10.29 -13.49 10.75
CA LYS A 84 -10.57 -14.44 9.65
C LYS A 84 -9.34 -14.79 8.81
N THR A 85 -8.33 -13.93 8.80
CA THR A 85 -7.10 -14.13 8.02
C THR A 85 -5.91 -14.22 8.98
N ALA A 86 -5.19 -15.33 8.98
CA ALA A 86 -3.91 -15.45 9.69
C ALA A 86 -2.75 -15.06 8.76
N VAL A 87 -1.77 -14.33 9.29
CA VAL A 87 -0.53 -13.95 8.61
C VAL A 87 0.64 -14.56 9.37
N ILE A 88 1.46 -15.34 8.66
CA ILE A 88 2.60 -16.09 9.20
C ILE A 88 3.85 -15.70 8.42
N GLU A 89 4.98 -15.54 9.09
CA GLU A 89 6.28 -15.36 8.44
C GLU A 89 7.15 -16.61 8.61
N SER A 90 7.66 -17.15 7.50
CA SER A 90 8.57 -18.30 7.54
C SER A 90 9.84 -18.00 8.34
N ALA A 91 10.31 -16.75 8.34
CA ALA A 91 11.53 -16.35 9.03
C ALA A 91 11.44 -16.53 10.55
N GLN A 92 10.24 -16.42 11.14
CA GLN A 92 10.07 -16.51 12.59
C GLN A 92 10.08 -17.96 13.10
N ALA A 93 9.84 -18.94 12.23
CA ALA A 93 9.88 -20.36 12.56
C ALA A 93 11.11 -21.08 11.98
N SER A 94 11.54 -20.72 10.78
CA SER A 94 12.58 -21.40 10.00
C SER A 94 13.60 -20.42 9.40
N GLY A 95 13.79 -19.26 10.04
CA GLY A 95 14.64 -18.19 9.51
C GLY A 95 16.13 -18.34 9.80
N LEU A 96 16.94 -17.74 8.92
CA LEU A 96 18.39 -17.66 9.03
C LEU A 96 18.83 -16.79 10.23
N ALA A 97 18.04 -15.78 10.60
CA ALA A 97 18.30 -14.91 11.75
C ALA A 97 18.17 -15.63 13.11
N LEU A 98 17.52 -16.79 13.14
CA LEU A 98 17.39 -17.63 14.35
C LEU A 98 18.63 -18.52 14.59
N VAL A 99 19.57 -18.54 13.63
CA VAL A 99 20.74 -19.41 13.65
C VAL A 99 21.99 -18.55 13.59
N LYS A 100 22.91 -18.75 14.54
CA LYS A 100 24.21 -18.09 14.50
C LYS A 100 24.98 -18.53 13.25
N GLU A 101 25.81 -17.66 12.70
CA GLU A 101 26.50 -17.92 11.44
C GLU A 101 27.34 -19.20 11.50
N GLU A 102 28.02 -19.44 12.62
CA GLU A 102 28.81 -20.64 12.91
C GLU A 102 27.99 -21.91 13.14
N GLU A 103 26.68 -21.79 13.39
CA GLU A 103 25.75 -22.92 13.59
C GLU A 103 24.89 -23.20 12.34
N ARG A 104 25.09 -22.46 11.24
CA ARG A 104 24.32 -22.64 10.00
C ARG A 104 24.60 -24.01 9.39
N ASP A 105 23.57 -24.83 9.37
CA ASP A 105 23.59 -26.18 8.84
C ASP A 105 22.32 -26.43 8.02
N VAL A 106 22.44 -26.26 6.70
CA VAL A 106 21.34 -26.48 5.75
C VAL A 106 20.82 -27.92 5.76
N TRP A 107 21.66 -28.89 6.13
CA TRP A 107 21.29 -30.31 6.16
C TRP A 107 20.25 -30.60 7.23
N ARG A 108 20.37 -29.90 8.36
CA ARG A 108 19.47 -30.02 9.52
C ARG A 108 18.34 -29.01 9.55
N ALA A 109 18.49 -27.90 8.82
CA ALA A 109 17.52 -26.84 8.77
C ALA A 109 16.19 -27.35 8.17
N ARG A 110 15.08 -27.14 8.89
CA ARG A 110 13.76 -27.69 8.55
C ARG A 110 12.65 -26.63 8.52
N SER A 111 11.62 -26.89 7.74
CA SER A 111 10.40 -26.06 7.61
C SER A 111 9.28 -26.43 8.60
N THR A 112 9.53 -27.38 9.52
CA THR A 112 8.52 -27.94 10.45
C THR A 112 7.71 -26.90 11.19
N GLY A 113 8.34 -25.88 11.78
CA GLY A 113 7.64 -24.85 12.54
C GLY A 113 6.63 -24.04 11.69
N VAL A 114 6.87 -23.87 10.38
CA VAL A 114 5.92 -23.20 9.50
C VAL A 114 4.63 -24.02 9.38
N GLY A 115 4.75 -25.34 9.19
CA GLY A 115 3.60 -26.24 9.14
C GLY A 115 2.84 -26.30 10.48
N GLU A 116 3.57 -26.23 11.61
CA GLU A 116 2.96 -26.14 12.94
C GLU A 116 2.14 -24.85 13.12
N LEU A 117 2.68 -23.69 12.68
CA LEU A 117 1.94 -22.42 12.70
C LEU A 117 0.70 -22.47 11.82
N MET A 118 0.80 -23.03 10.62
CA MET A 118 -0.33 -23.20 9.71
C MET A 118 -1.40 -24.11 10.31
N LEU A 119 -1.01 -25.26 10.86
CA LEU A 119 -1.92 -26.19 11.53
C LEU A 119 -2.61 -25.55 12.74
N TRP A 120 -1.85 -24.80 13.53
CA TRP A 120 -2.39 -24.06 14.67
C TRP A 120 -3.39 -22.99 14.25
N ALA A 121 -3.10 -22.24 13.17
CA ALA A 121 -4.00 -21.23 12.63
C ALA A 121 -5.27 -21.87 12.05
N ALA A 122 -5.14 -22.97 11.30
CA ALA A 122 -6.27 -23.73 10.77
C ALA A 122 -7.23 -24.21 11.86
N ARG A 123 -6.69 -24.73 12.97
CA ARG A 123 -7.48 -25.17 14.15
C ARG A 123 -8.22 -24.05 14.85
N ARG A 124 -7.87 -22.79 14.62
CA ARG A 124 -8.61 -21.62 15.11
C ARG A 124 -9.78 -21.22 14.21
N GLY A 125 -9.98 -21.92 13.09
CA GLY A 125 -11.12 -21.70 12.21
C GLY A 125 -10.99 -20.46 11.31
N VAL A 126 -9.76 -20.03 11.03
CA VAL A 126 -9.50 -18.97 10.05
C VAL A 126 -10.02 -19.38 8.67
N LYS A 127 -10.31 -18.41 7.80
CA LYS A 127 -10.75 -18.64 6.41
C LYS A 127 -9.61 -18.48 5.41
N ARG A 128 -8.55 -17.79 5.81
CA ARG A 128 -7.37 -17.57 4.98
C ARG A 128 -6.10 -17.66 5.82
N ILE A 129 -5.05 -18.22 5.24
CA ILE A 129 -3.69 -18.21 5.78
C ILE A 129 -2.76 -17.60 4.73
N VAL A 130 -2.10 -16.51 5.09
CA VAL A 130 -1.08 -15.84 4.29
C VAL A 130 0.28 -16.20 4.88
N VAL A 131 1.13 -16.82 4.09
CA VAL A 131 2.50 -17.21 4.49
C VAL A 131 3.49 -16.34 3.73
N GLY A 132 4.14 -15.42 4.44
CA GLY A 132 5.29 -14.67 3.96
C GLY A 132 6.53 -15.55 3.91
N ILE A 133 7.11 -15.71 2.73
CA ILE A 133 8.28 -16.57 2.50
C ILE A 133 9.50 -15.70 2.22
N GLY A 134 10.40 -15.65 3.20
CA GLY A 134 11.65 -14.89 3.12
C GLY A 134 12.59 -15.24 4.26
N GLY A 135 13.88 -14.93 4.08
CA GLY A 135 14.89 -15.03 5.14
C GLY A 135 15.08 -16.42 5.75
N THR A 136 14.85 -17.50 4.99
CA THR A 136 14.82 -18.88 5.49
C THR A 136 16.20 -19.50 5.64
N ALA A 137 16.35 -20.44 6.59
CA ALA A 137 17.56 -21.23 6.82
C ALA A 137 17.57 -22.58 6.08
N MET A 138 16.40 -23.09 5.68
CA MET A 138 16.23 -24.45 5.15
C MET A 138 16.36 -24.54 3.63
N ASN A 139 16.53 -25.76 3.13
CA ASN A 139 16.41 -26.12 1.71
C ASN A 139 15.70 -27.47 1.52
N ASP A 140 14.76 -27.78 2.43
CA ASP A 140 14.15 -29.10 2.58
C ASP A 140 12.95 -29.36 1.65
N GLY A 141 12.70 -28.49 0.67
CA GLY A 141 11.56 -28.61 -0.23
C GLY A 141 10.21 -28.43 0.47
N GLY A 142 10.17 -27.85 1.68
CA GLY A 142 8.94 -27.72 2.46
C GLY A 142 8.40 -29.04 3.04
N ILE A 143 9.20 -30.11 3.04
CA ILE A 143 8.83 -31.42 3.57
C ILE A 143 8.40 -31.31 5.05
N GLY A 144 9.18 -30.61 5.87
CA GLY A 144 8.87 -30.45 7.29
C GLY A 144 7.52 -29.76 7.52
N ALA A 145 7.20 -28.72 6.73
CA ALA A 145 5.92 -28.03 6.82
C ALA A 145 4.74 -28.93 6.42
N ALA A 146 4.89 -29.70 5.33
CA ALA A 146 3.86 -30.65 4.90
C ALA A 146 3.61 -31.74 5.96
N GLN A 147 4.68 -32.35 6.49
CA GLN A 147 4.58 -33.39 7.53
C GLN A 147 3.91 -32.86 8.81
N ALA A 148 4.32 -31.68 9.29
CA ALA A 148 3.77 -31.08 10.50
C ALA A 148 2.26 -30.78 10.38
N ALA A 149 1.78 -30.47 9.17
CA ALA A 149 0.39 -30.21 8.90
C ALA A 149 -0.47 -31.48 8.66
N GLY A 150 0.14 -32.67 8.67
CA GLY A 150 -0.54 -33.95 8.48
C GLY A 150 -0.33 -34.62 7.11
N GLY A 151 0.54 -34.06 6.28
CA GLY A 151 1.01 -34.68 5.04
C GLY A 151 1.90 -35.88 5.31
N LEU A 152 1.96 -36.80 4.35
CA LEU A 152 2.79 -37.98 4.40
C LEU A 152 3.87 -37.88 3.33
N VAL A 153 5.13 -37.89 3.73
CA VAL A 153 6.30 -37.90 2.83
C VAL A 153 7.13 -39.12 3.20
N MET A 154 7.17 -40.11 2.30
CA MET A 154 7.65 -41.46 2.61
C MET A 154 8.88 -41.83 1.79
N ASP A 155 9.80 -42.57 2.40
CA ASP A 155 10.92 -43.23 1.75
C ASP A 155 10.49 -44.50 0.99
N ARG A 156 11.47 -45.24 0.44
CA ARG A 156 11.23 -46.48 -0.31
C ARG A 156 10.75 -47.65 0.55
N ASP A 157 10.99 -47.59 1.85
CA ASP A 157 10.55 -48.60 2.81
C ASP A 157 9.17 -48.28 3.40
N GLY A 158 8.54 -47.18 2.98
CA GLY A 158 7.24 -46.73 3.46
C GLY A 158 7.29 -46.04 4.84
N ARG A 159 8.46 -45.58 5.29
CA ARG A 159 8.62 -44.80 6.52
C ARG A 159 8.62 -43.31 6.21
N GLN A 160 8.18 -42.49 7.16
CA GLN A 160 8.30 -41.04 7.01
C GLN A 160 9.77 -40.65 6.90
N VAL A 161 10.09 -39.78 5.94
CA VAL A 161 11.44 -39.24 5.81
C VAL A 161 11.75 -38.32 7.00
N GLU A 162 13.02 -38.25 7.38
CA GLU A 162 13.46 -37.28 8.38
C GLU A 162 13.27 -35.84 7.87
N PRO A 163 12.82 -34.89 8.73
CA PRO A 163 12.77 -33.49 8.35
C PRO A 163 14.15 -32.92 7.99
N GLY A 164 14.18 -32.00 7.02
CA GLY A 164 15.41 -31.37 6.55
C GLY A 164 15.89 -31.92 5.22
N LEU A 165 17.08 -31.48 4.79
CA LEU A 165 17.61 -31.79 3.47
C LEU A 165 17.92 -33.29 3.28
N ALA A 166 18.31 -33.97 4.37
CA ALA A 166 18.58 -35.40 4.33
C ALA A 166 17.36 -36.22 3.89
N GLY A 167 16.16 -35.84 4.35
CA GLY A 167 14.92 -36.49 3.94
C GLY A 167 14.57 -36.24 2.48
N LEU A 168 14.89 -35.06 1.94
CA LEU A 168 14.67 -34.73 0.52
C LEU A 168 15.37 -35.73 -0.41
N LEU A 169 16.55 -36.24 -0.03
CA LEU A 169 17.31 -37.21 -0.83
C LEU A 169 16.63 -38.58 -0.91
N THR A 170 15.82 -38.95 0.08
CA THR A 170 15.26 -40.29 0.23
C THR A 170 13.78 -40.41 -0.13
N VAL A 171 13.11 -39.28 -0.42
CA VAL A 171 11.68 -39.26 -0.79
C VAL A 171 11.40 -40.21 -1.96
N SER A 172 10.39 -41.05 -1.79
CA SER A 172 9.90 -41.99 -2.80
C SER A 172 8.43 -41.78 -3.14
N SER A 173 7.60 -41.33 -2.19
CA SER A 173 6.19 -41.04 -2.42
C SER A 173 5.64 -39.99 -1.44
N VAL A 174 4.56 -39.33 -1.83
CA VAL A 174 3.88 -38.32 -1.01
C VAL A 174 2.36 -38.51 -1.03
N SER A 175 1.68 -38.00 0.00
CA SER A 175 0.22 -37.90 0.07
C SER A 175 -0.20 -36.72 0.93
N ARG A 176 -1.35 -36.10 0.63
CA ARG A 176 -1.89 -35.00 1.44
C ARG A 176 -2.31 -35.44 2.85
N GLY A 177 -2.44 -36.74 3.12
CA GLY A 177 -2.79 -37.25 4.45
C GLY A 177 -4.04 -36.56 5.00
N SER A 178 -3.96 -36.02 6.21
CA SER A 178 -5.08 -35.32 6.87
C SER A 178 -5.18 -33.83 6.50
N ILE A 179 -4.31 -33.28 5.66
CA ILE A 179 -4.36 -31.86 5.26
C ILE A 179 -5.73 -31.46 4.70
N PRO A 180 -6.39 -32.21 3.79
CA PRO A 180 -7.68 -31.80 3.24
C PRO A 180 -8.79 -31.75 4.30
N GLU A 181 -8.72 -32.60 5.33
CA GLU A 181 -9.69 -32.62 6.43
C GLU A 181 -9.51 -31.40 7.36
N VAL A 182 -8.25 -31.08 7.67
CA VAL A 182 -7.92 -30.01 8.63
C VAL A 182 -8.01 -28.62 8.00
N PHE A 183 -7.54 -28.49 6.75
CA PHE A 183 -7.51 -27.21 6.05
C PHE A 183 -8.78 -26.96 5.25
N GLY A 184 -9.54 -27.99 4.85
CA GLY A 184 -10.86 -27.84 4.23
C GLY A 184 -10.91 -26.75 3.15
N ASP A 185 -11.75 -25.73 3.37
CA ASP A 185 -11.94 -24.57 2.49
C ASP A 185 -11.05 -23.35 2.85
N ILE A 186 -10.01 -23.52 3.67
CA ILE A 186 -9.09 -22.44 4.03
C ILE A 186 -8.25 -22.08 2.81
N GLU A 187 -8.34 -20.82 2.39
CA GLU A 187 -7.50 -20.29 1.32
C GLU A 187 -6.06 -20.09 1.83
N VAL A 188 -5.10 -20.77 1.22
CA VAL A 188 -3.67 -20.56 1.52
C VAL A 188 -3.05 -19.69 0.43
N ILE A 189 -2.35 -18.63 0.83
CA ILE A 189 -1.62 -17.73 -0.06
C ILE A 189 -0.17 -17.68 0.41
N ALA A 190 0.76 -17.97 -0.47
CA ALA A 190 2.18 -17.81 -0.23
C ALA A 190 2.67 -16.56 -0.95
N ILE A 191 3.27 -15.64 -0.20
CA ILE A 191 3.76 -14.37 -0.73
C ILE A 191 5.28 -14.30 -0.65
N THR A 192 5.92 -13.84 -1.72
CA THR A 192 7.38 -13.73 -1.81
C THR A 192 7.81 -12.68 -2.84
N ASP A 193 9.05 -12.23 -2.73
CA ASP A 193 9.68 -11.19 -3.58
C ASP A 193 10.63 -11.78 -4.64
N VAL A 194 10.70 -13.11 -4.76
CA VAL A 194 11.62 -13.78 -5.69
C VAL A 194 10.86 -14.68 -6.66
N ASP A 195 11.19 -14.57 -7.95
CA ASP A 195 10.57 -15.37 -9.01
C ASP A 195 11.30 -16.68 -9.31
N ASN A 196 12.33 -17.00 -8.52
CA ASN A 196 13.17 -18.17 -8.71
C ASN A 196 12.35 -19.47 -8.84
N PRO A 197 12.58 -20.28 -9.89
CA PRO A 197 11.97 -21.60 -10.01
C PRO A 197 12.47 -22.54 -8.92
N LEU A 198 11.85 -23.71 -8.81
CA LEU A 198 12.27 -24.70 -7.82
C LEU A 198 13.69 -25.25 -8.09
N VAL A 199 14.02 -25.52 -9.36
CA VAL A 199 15.24 -26.22 -9.78
C VAL A 199 15.94 -25.52 -10.96
N GLY A 200 17.18 -25.93 -11.22
CA GLY A 200 17.96 -25.46 -12.37
C GLY A 200 18.85 -24.27 -12.05
N PRO A 201 19.41 -23.57 -13.07
CA PRO A 201 20.39 -22.49 -12.86
C PRO A 201 19.91 -21.36 -11.94
N GLY A 202 18.62 -21.01 -12.04
CA GLY A 202 17.97 -20.04 -11.14
C GLY A 202 17.24 -20.68 -9.95
N GLY A 203 17.42 -21.98 -9.72
CA GLY A 203 16.70 -22.78 -8.74
C GLY A 203 17.06 -22.46 -7.29
N ALA A 204 16.20 -22.89 -6.37
CA ALA A 204 16.33 -22.62 -4.93
C ALA A 204 17.70 -23.02 -4.37
N THR A 205 18.13 -24.25 -4.67
CA THR A 205 19.39 -24.82 -4.17
C THR A 205 20.60 -24.06 -4.70
N ARG A 206 20.62 -23.73 -6.00
CA ARG A 206 21.78 -23.09 -6.63
C ARG A 206 21.96 -21.64 -6.19
N VAL A 207 20.86 -20.90 -6.10
CA VAL A 207 20.89 -19.46 -5.79
C VAL A 207 21.02 -19.22 -4.28
N TYR A 208 20.29 -19.98 -3.45
CA TYR A 208 20.18 -19.69 -2.02
C TYR A 208 20.79 -20.74 -1.10
N GLY A 209 21.14 -21.94 -1.60
CA GLY A 209 21.80 -22.97 -0.80
C GLY A 209 23.14 -22.53 -0.19
N PRO A 210 24.06 -21.91 -0.96
CA PRO A 210 25.39 -21.55 -0.44
C PRO A 210 25.37 -20.62 0.78
N GLN A 211 24.52 -19.59 0.78
CA GLN A 211 24.40 -18.66 1.92
C GLN A 211 23.79 -19.31 3.18
N LYS A 212 23.14 -20.48 3.02
CA LYS A 212 22.55 -21.28 4.11
C LYS A 212 23.52 -22.34 4.65
N GLY A 213 24.73 -22.45 4.08
CA GLY A 213 25.76 -23.39 4.49
C GLY A 213 25.92 -24.63 3.59
N LEU A 214 25.31 -24.65 2.39
CA LEU A 214 25.50 -25.75 1.43
C LEU A 214 26.88 -25.64 0.76
N ALA A 215 27.68 -26.72 0.76
CA ALA A 215 28.99 -26.68 0.13
C ALA A 215 28.86 -26.68 -1.40
N PRO A 216 29.73 -25.98 -2.14
CA PRO A 216 29.61 -25.86 -3.60
C PRO A 216 29.55 -27.19 -4.36
N HIS A 217 30.22 -28.24 -3.87
CA HIS A 217 30.24 -29.56 -4.49
C HIS A 217 28.96 -30.37 -4.25
N GLU A 218 28.14 -30.00 -3.26
CA GLU A 218 26.86 -30.65 -2.92
C GLU A 218 25.69 -30.07 -3.71
N VAL A 219 25.84 -28.85 -4.26
CA VAL A 219 24.77 -28.08 -4.92
C VAL A 219 24.11 -28.87 -6.05
N GLU A 220 24.89 -29.57 -6.87
CA GLU A 220 24.37 -30.29 -8.03
C GLU A 220 23.53 -31.52 -7.62
N GLU A 221 24.00 -32.29 -6.63
CA GLU A 221 23.27 -33.45 -6.12
C GLU A 221 21.94 -33.04 -5.47
N VAL A 222 21.97 -31.97 -4.69
CA VAL A 222 20.78 -31.46 -3.99
C VAL A 222 19.78 -30.85 -4.96
N ASP A 223 20.22 -30.11 -5.99
CA ASP A 223 19.35 -29.59 -7.04
C ASP A 223 18.68 -30.74 -7.83
N ALA A 224 19.44 -31.80 -8.14
CA ALA A 224 18.89 -33.00 -8.78
C ALA A 224 17.87 -33.72 -7.86
N ALA A 225 18.11 -33.75 -6.55
CA ALA A 225 17.16 -34.30 -5.59
C ALA A 225 15.87 -33.50 -5.51
N MET A 226 15.97 -32.16 -5.51
CA MET A 226 14.82 -31.27 -5.59
C MET A 226 14.01 -31.51 -6.88
N GLY A 227 14.68 -31.77 -8.00
CA GLY A 227 14.02 -32.12 -9.26
C GLY A 227 13.26 -33.44 -9.21
N ARG A 228 13.83 -34.47 -8.57
CA ARG A 228 13.12 -35.73 -8.30
C ARG A 228 11.91 -35.51 -7.40
N TYR A 229 12.06 -34.71 -6.35
CA TYR A 229 10.97 -34.37 -5.45
C TYR A 229 9.83 -33.64 -6.18
N ALA A 230 10.14 -32.69 -7.06
CA ALA A 230 9.15 -32.02 -7.91
C ALA A 230 8.36 -33.01 -8.79
N SER A 231 9.06 -33.97 -9.40
CA SER A 231 8.42 -35.04 -10.20
C SER A 231 7.52 -35.93 -9.34
N ILE A 232 7.91 -36.22 -8.10
CA ILE A 232 7.10 -37.00 -7.14
C ILE A 232 5.83 -36.22 -6.74
N LEU A 233 5.93 -34.91 -6.48
CA LEU A 233 4.76 -34.05 -6.23
C LEU A 233 3.80 -34.06 -7.42
N GLY A 234 4.33 -33.97 -8.65
CA GLY A 234 3.54 -34.07 -9.87
C GLY A 234 2.81 -35.41 -10.00
N ARG A 235 3.53 -36.51 -9.78
CA ARG A 235 3.00 -37.87 -9.87
C ARG A 235 1.90 -38.15 -8.85
N ASP A 236 2.13 -37.79 -7.59
CA ASP A 236 1.28 -38.24 -6.47
C ASP A 236 0.21 -37.22 -6.09
N LEU A 237 0.48 -35.92 -6.26
CA LEU A 237 -0.43 -34.84 -5.85
C LEU A 237 -1.09 -34.11 -7.04
N GLY A 238 -0.63 -34.38 -8.27
CA GLY A 238 -1.16 -33.81 -9.51
C GLY A 238 -0.65 -32.41 -9.84
N LEU A 239 0.39 -31.92 -9.15
CA LEU A 239 1.01 -30.61 -9.42
C LEU A 239 2.54 -30.75 -9.43
N ASP A 240 3.14 -30.56 -10.60
CA ASP A 240 4.58 -30.40 -10.72
C ASP A 240 4.95 -28.92 -10.55
N PRO A 241 5.62 -28.53 -9.44
CA PRO A 241 5.95 -27.14 -9.16
C PRO A 241 7.15 -26.62 -9.96
N SER A 242 7.84 -27.46 -10.76
CA SER A 242 9.01 -27.03 -11.52
C SER A 242 8.71 -25.95 -12.57
N CYS A 243 7.46 -25.87 -13.05
CA CYS A 243 7.00 -24.84 -13.98
C CYS A 243 6.44 -23.58 -13.30
N LEU A 244 6.27 -23.60 -11.98
CA LEU A 244 5.73 -22.46 -11.25
C LEU A 244 6.85 -21.45 -10.98
N LEU A 245 6.62 -20.19 -11.37
CA LEU A 245 7.40 -19.06 -10.89
C LEU A 245 7.30 -19.03 -9.35
N GLN A 246 8.35 -18.57 -8.68
CA GLN A 246 8.41 -18.43 -7.22
C GLN A 246 8.45 -19.75 -6.43
N ALA A 247 8.35 -20.91 -7.09
CA ALA A 247 8.35 -22.21 -6.42
C ALA A 247 9.63 -22.50 -5.61
N GLY A 248 10.74 -21.86 -5.97
CA GLY A 248 12.01 -21.97 -5.25
C GLY A 248 12.07 -21.16 -3.95
N ALA A 249 11.11 -20.24 -3.73
CA ALA A 249 11.09 -19.40 -2.55
C ALA A 249 11.07 -20.25 -1.27
N GLY A 250 11.91 -19.85 -0.31
CA GLY A 250 12.07 -20.59 0.94
C GLY A 250 12.60 -22.00 0.72
N GLY A 251 13.58 -22.21 -0.16
CA GLY A 251 14.20 -23.55 -0.30
C GLY A 251 13.22 -24.62 -0.79
N GLY A 252 12.21 -24.23 -1.56
CA GLY A 252 11.12 -25.10 -2.03
C GLY A 252 9.89 -25.16 -1.11
N LEU A 253 9.82 -24.34 -0.06
CA LEU A 253 8.62 -24.21 0.76
C LEU A 253 7.40 -23.78 -0.08
N ALA A 254 7.56 -22.80 -0.97
CA ALA A 254 6.48 -22.36 -1.85
C ALA A 254 5.91 -23.51 -2.71
N ALA A 255 6.79 -24.35 -3.25
CA ALA A 255 6.40 -25.55 -4.00
C ALA A 255 5.55 -26.52 -3.15
N ALA A 256 5.96 -26.79 -1.91
CA ALA A 256 5.17 -27.63 -1.01
C ALA A 256 3.82 -27.00 -0.65
N LEU A 257 3.78 -25.69 -0.40
CA LEU A 257 2.53 -24.99 -0.11
C LEU A 257 1.55 -25.09 -1.29
N ALA A 258 2.04 -24.90 -2.51
CA ALA A 258 1.23 -25.06 -3.72
C ALA A 258 0.74 -26.51 -3.89
N ALA A 259 1.63 -27.50 -3.74
CA ALA A 259 1.30 -28.90 -3.99
C ALA A 259 0.41 -29.54 -2.92
N PHE A 260 0.73 -29.36 -1.63
CA PHE A 260 -0.01 -29.99 -0.53
C PHE A 260 -1.29 -29.23 -0.15
N PHE A 261 -1.26 -27.90 -0.19
CA PHE A 261 -2.35 -27.06 0.32
C PHE A 261 -3.11 -26.31 -0.78
N GLY A 262 -2.71 -26.44 -2.05
CA GLY A 262 -3.31 -25.69 -3.13
C GLY A 262 -3.05 -24.18 -3.04
N ALA A 263 -1.93 -23.79 -2.40
CA ALA A 263 -1.64 -22.38 -2.15
C ALA A 263 -1.46 -21.59 -3.46
N LYS A 264 -1.99 -20.36 -3.48
CA LYS A 264 -1.72 -19.39 -4.54
C LYS A 264 -0.37 -18.72 -4.26
N LEU A 265 0.49 -18.67 -5.26
CA LEU A 265 1.77 -17.95 -5.19
C LEU A 265 1.54 -16.53 -5.72
N GLU A 266 1.83 -15.51 -4.91
CA GLU A 266 1.65 -14.10 -5.26
C GLU A 266 2.89 -13.26 -4.92
N GLY A 267 3.11 -12.19 -5.68
CA GLY A 267 4.16 -11.21 -5.39
C GLY A 267 3.88 -10.48 -4.08
N GLY A 268 4.80 -10.59 -3.12
CA GLY A 268 4.59 -10.10 -1.76
C GLY A 268 4.42 -8.58 -1.68
N ALA A 269 5.18 -7.82 -2.47
CA ALA A 269 5.01 -6.37 -2.52
C ALA A 269 3.60 -5.96 -2.95
N HIS A 270 3.08 -6.51 -4.05
CA HIS A 270 1.74 -6.18 -4.53
C HIS A 270 0.64 -6.63 -3.55
N TYR A 271 0.79 -7.81 -2.94
CA TYR A 271 -0.14 -8.27 -1.92
C TYR A 271 -0.20 -7.30 -0.73
N VAL A 272 0.95 -6.95 -0.17
CA VAL A 272 1.06 -6.05 0.99
C VAL A 272 0.56 -4.65 0.64
N MET A 273 0.92 -4.11 -0.52
CA MET A 273 0.40 -2.82 -0.99
C MET A 273 -1.14 -2.81 -1.06
N ARG A 274 -1.75 -3.88 -1.58
CA ARG A 274 -3.21 -4.00 -1.64
C ARG A 274 -3.83 -4.07 -0.25
N ALA A 275 -3.28 -4.92 0.62
CA ALA A 275 -3.76 -5.09 1.98
C ALA A 275 -3.58 -3.83 2.85
N ALA A 276 -2.55 -3.02 2.57
CA ALA A 276 -2.29 -1.76 3.25
C ALA A 276 -3.09 -0.57 2.70
N GLY A 277 -3.95 -0.76 1.70
CA GLY A 277 -4.74 0.32 1.09
C GLY A 277 -3.93 1.29 0.23
N PHE A 278 -2.71 0.90 -0.20
CA PHE A 278 -1.81 1.78 -0.96
C PHE A 278 -2.45 2.31 -2.25
N PHE A 279 -3.13 1.45 -3.00
CA PHE A 279 -3.72 1.82 -4.29
C PHE A 279 -4.86 2.84 -4.16
N ASP A 280 -5.59 2.83 -3.05
CA ASP A 280 -6.65 3.80 -2.79
C ASP A 280 -6.04 5.17 -2.48
N GLU A 281 -5.02 5.20 -1.62
CA GLU A 281 -4.32 6.41 -1.24
C GLU A 281 -3.54 7.03 -2.42
N LEU A 282 -2.93 6.19 -3.26
CA LEU A 282 -2.22 6.60 -4.47
C LEU A 282 -3.12 7.35 -5.46
N SER A 283 -4.42 7.08 -5.50
CA SER A 283 -5.36 7.73 -6.45
C SER A 283 -5.52 9.23 -6.20
N ARG A 284 -5.11 9.68 -5.02
CA ARG A 284 -5.22 11.06 -4.54
C ARG A 284 -3.85 11.68 -4.26
N ALA A 285 -2.75 10.98 -4.55
CA ALA A 285 -1.40 11.42 -4.25
C ALA A 285 -0.85 12.30 -5.37
N ASP A 286 -0.15 13.37 -4.99
CA ASP A 286 0.59 14.25 -5.91
C ASP A 286 2.08 13.84 -6.01
N LEU A 287 2.57 13.09 -5.02
CA LEU A 287 3.96 12.64 -4.89
C LEU A 287 4.00 11.39 -4.03
N VAL A 288 4.84 10.42 -4.40
CA VAL A 288 5.15 9.25 -3.55
C VAL A 288 6.61 9.29 -3.14
N ILE A 289 6.86 9.03 -1.85
CA ILE A 289 8.19 8.79 -1.30
C ILE A 289 8.27 7.33 -0.91
N THR A 290 9.28 6.64 -1.40
CA THR A 290 9.54 5.23 -1.04
C THR A 290 11.02 5.03 -0.76
N GLY A 291 11.43 3.81 -0.41
CA GLY A 291 12.83 3.50 -0.20
C GLY A 291 13.04 2.29 0.71
N GLU A 292 14.31 1.90 0.81
CA GLU A 292 14.78 0.78 1.61
C GLU A 292 16.24 0.97 2.04
N GLY A 293 16.80 0.02 2.79
CA GLY A 293 18.16 0.15 3.33
C GLY A 293 19.25 0.36 2.29
N SER A 294 19.16 -0.29 1.13
CA SER A 294 20.10 -0.14 0.02
C SER A 294 19.33 -0.24 -1.30
N ILE A 295 19.45 0.76 -2.15
CA ILE A 295 18.90 0.72 -3.51
C ILE A 295 20.00 0.23 -4.44
N ASP A 296 19.79 -0.96 -5.00
CA ASP A 296 20.69 -1.67 -5.92
C ASP A 296 19.94 -2.21 -7.17
N SER A 297 20.63 -2.86 -8.11
CA SER A 297 20.01 -3.50 -9.28
C SER A 297 19.03 -4.64 -8.96
N GLN A 298 18.96 -5.13 -7.71
CA GLN A 298 17.93 -6.09 -7.31
C GLN A 298 16.63 -5.38 -6.89
N THR A 299 16.67 -4.08 -6.60
CA THR A 299 15.47 -3.29 -6.28
C THR A 299 14.40 -3.40 -7.37
N VAL A 300 14.82 -3.45 -8.64
CA VAL A 300 13.93 -3.57 -9.80
C VAL A 300 13.35 -4.98 -9.98
N GLN A 301 13.83 -5.95 -9.21
CA GLN A 301 13.38 -7.35 -9.26
C GLN A 301 12.24 -7.59 -8.27
N GLY A 302 11.20 -6.73 -8.30
CA GLY A 302 9.98 -6.96 -7.52
C GLY A 302 10.00 -6.52 -6.05
N LYS A 303 11.02 -5.78 -5.61
CA LYS A 303 11.05 -5.20 -4.25
C LYS A 303 10.09 -4.01 -4.12
N ILE A 304 9.79 -3.64 -2.88
CA ILE A 304 8.84 -2.56 -2.54
C ILE A 304 9.09 -1.26 -3.29
N PRO A 305 10.31 -0.68 -3.33
CA PRO A 305 10.49 0.62 -3.97
C PRO A 305 10.08 0.61 -5.45
N TYR A 306 10.42 -0.47 -6.17
CA TYR A 306 10.08 -0.58 -7.59
C TYR A 306 8.59 -0.87 -7.80
N ALA A 307 7.98 -1.76 -7.01
CA ALA A 307 6.54 -2.02 -7.09
C ALA A 307 5.70 -0.74 -6.82
N VAL A 308 6.15 0.09 -5.87
CA VAL A 308 5.57 1.41 -5.60
C VAL A 308 5.76 2.36 -6.78
N ALA A 309 6.97 2.41 -7.36
CA ALA A 309 7.28 3.26 -8.50
C ALA A 309 6.48 2.88 -9.74
N GLU A 310 6.42 1.60 -10.08
CA GLU A 310 5.63 1.08 -11.21
C GLU A 310 4.13 1.42 -11.06
N ALA A 311 3.57 1.17 -9.87
CA ALA A 311 2.18 1.48 -9.59
C ALA A 311 1.87 2.99 -9.72
N ALA A 312 2.75 3.85 -9.22
CA ALA A 312 2.60 5.30 -9.30
C ALA A 312 2.84 5.85 -10.72
N TYR A 313 3.82 5.30 -11.43
CA TYR A 313 4.14 5.66 -12.81
C TYR A 313 2.95 5.43 -13.75
N SER A 314 2.24 4.30 -13.58
CA SER A 314 1.02 4.01 -14.34
C SER A 314 -0.10 5.06 -14.17
N ARG A 315 -0.03 5.88 -13.11
CA ARG A 315 -0.98 6.95 -12.79
C ARG A 315 -0.40 8.36 -13.01
N GLY A 316 0.82 8.47 -13.53
CA GLY A 316 1.51 9.75 -13.72
C GLY A 316 1.90 10.44 -12.41
N VAL A 317 1.94 9.72 -11.29
CA VAL A 317 2.35 10.29 -9.99
C VAL A 317 3.87 10.13 -9.85
N PRO A 318 4.64 11.22 -9.65
CA PRO A 318 6.09 11.13 -9.53
C PRO A 318 6.49 10.39 -8.24
N VAL A 319 7.56 9.61 -8.33
CA VAL A 319 8.12 8.85 -7.19
C VAL A 319 9.55 9.28 -6.90
N ILE A 320 9.86 9.52 -5.64
CA ILE A 320 11.21 9.73 -5.17
C ILE A 320 11.60 8.58 -4.24
N ALA A 321 12.72 7.92 -4.53
CA ALA A 321 13.25 6.90 -3.63
C ALA A 321 14.33 7.49 -2.72
N LEU A 322 14.29 7.13 -1.43
CA LEU A 322 15.27 7.48 -0.42
C LEU A 322 15.87 6.21 0.17
N GLY A 323 17.05 5.84 -0.32
CA GLY A 323 17.80 4.67 0.14
C GLY A 323 18.71 4.98 1.32
N GLY A 324 19.01 4.01 2.18
CA GLY A 324 20.10 4.16 3.16
C GLY A 324 21.46 4.38 2.47
N GLY A 325 21.69 3.66 1.38
CA GLY A 325 22.74 3.91 0.40
C GLY A 325 22.25 3.61 -1.03
N LEU A 326 23.00 4.11 -2.01
CA LEU A 326 22.82 3.79 -3.43
C LEU A 326 24.02 2.97 -3.89
N ALA A 327 23.78 1.82 -4.52
CA ALA A 327 24.86 0.98 -5.02
C ALA A 327 25.46 1.53 -6.34
N PRO A 328 26.72 1.20 -6.68
CA PRO A 328 27.41 1.76 -7.84
C PRO A 328 26.71 1.51 -9.19
N ASP A 329 26.01 0.38 -9.30
CA ASP A 329 25.22 -0.04 -10.46
C ASP A 329 23.95 0.79 -10.67
N VAL A 330 23.47 1.49 -9.65
CA VAL A 330 22.36 2.46 -9.75
C VAL A 330 22.85 3.80 -10.30
N VAL A 331 24.12 4.13 -10.07
CA VAL A 331 24.74 5.39 -10.52
C VAL A 331 24.93 5.42 -12.04
N SER A 332 25.01 4.26 -12.70
CA SER A 332 25.15 4.15 -14.15
C SER A 332 23.83 4.26 -14.93
N GLY A 333 22.68 4.21 -14.24
CA GLY A 333 21.36 4.35 -14.83
C GLY A 333 20.29 3.70 -13.93
N TYR A 334 19.10 4.30 -13.88
CA TYR A 334 17.99 3.80 -13.09
C TYR A 334 16.67 3.89 -13.86
N PRO A 335 15.64 3.07 -13.55
CA PRO A 335 14.42 3.04 -14.32
C PRO A 335 13.67 4.39 -14.32
N PRO A 336 12.99 4.74 -15.43
CA PRO A 336 12.25 6.00 -15.58
C PRO A 336 11.06 6.15 -14.62
N GLU A 337 10.63 5.07 -13.97
CA GLU A 337 9.55 5.02 -12.99
C GLU A 337 9.86 5.90 -11.76
N PHE A 338 11.14 6.17 -11.50
CA PHE A 338 11.56 7.08 -10.43
C PHE A 338 11.93 8.45 -10.98
N ALA A 339 11.28 9.47 -10.43
CA ALA A 339 11.60 10.87 -10.73
C ALA A 339 12.94 11.30 -10.13
N ALA A 340 13.32 10.74 -8.98
CA ALA A 340 14.62 10.99 -8.35
C ALA A 340 15.03 9.89 -7.35
N LEU A 341 16.33 9.79 -7.12
CA LEU A 341 16.95 8.91 -6.14
C LEU A 341 17.83 9.71 -5.17
N PHE A 342 17.71 9.40 -3.88
CA PHE A 342 18.53 10.00 -2.83
C PHE A 342 19.13 8.95 -1.90
N SER A 343 20.32 9.24 -1.40
CA SER A 343 20.92 8.53 -0.28
C SER A 343 20.66 9.28 1.02
N ALA A 344 20.26 8.58 2.07
CA ALA A 344 20.11 9.14 3.42
C ALA A 344 21.46 9.30 4.13
N THR A 345 22.53 8.61 3.68
CA THR A 345 23.85 8.68 4.32
C THR A 345 24.47 10.07 4.14
N LEU A 346 24.60 10.83 5.22
CA LEU A 346 25.03 12.24 5.19
C LEU A 346 26.56 12.43 5.12
N ARG A 347 27.34 11.48 5.64
CA ARG A 347 28.79 11.56 5.72
C ARG A 347 29.44 10.18 5.59
N PRO A 348 30.70 10.09 5.13
CA PRO A 348 31.44 8.84 5.12
C PRO A 348 31.55 8.24 6.53
N GLY A 349 31.45 6.92 6.62
CA GLY A 349 31.56 6.17 7.87
C GLY A 349 31.51 4.67 7.61
N THR A 350 31.78 3.89 8.65
CA THR A 350 31.59 2.43 8.60
C THR A 350 30.10 2.08 8.55
N LEU A 351 29.75 0.89 8.04
CA LEU A 351 28.34 0.43 8.02
C LEU A 351 27.69 0.51 9.41
N ARG A 352 28.44 0.12 10.45
CA ARG A 352 27.97 0.15 11.84
C ARG A 352 27.63 1.57 12.30
N GLU A 353 28.48 2.55 11.98
CA GLU A 353 28.24 3.95 12.32
C GLU A 353 27.04 4.51 11.53
N THR A 354 26.94 4.21 10.24
CA THR A 354 25.82 4.63 9.39
C THR A 354 24.49 4.07 9.90
N VAL A 355 24.45 2.78 10.26
CA VAL A 355 23.26 2.13 10.83
C VAL A 355 22.88 2.75 12.18
N ALA A 356 23.85 3.09 13.03
CA ALA A 356 23.59 3.72 14.32
C ALA A 356 22.99 5.13 14.18
N CYS A 357 23.39 5.88 13.15
CA CYS A 357 22.88 7.22 12.86
C CYS A 357 21.69 7.24 11.87
N ALA A 358 21.14 6.08 11.50
CA ALA A 358 20.12 5.98 10.45
C ALA A 358 18.89 6.85 10.73
N LYS A 359 18.44 6.95 12.00
CA LYS A 359 17.28 7.76 12.38
C LYS A 359 17.49 9.25 12.07
N GLU A 360 18.62 9.79 12.50
CA GLU A 360 18.98 11.20 12.31
C GLU A 360 19.18 11.52 10.82
N ASN A 361 19.90 10.64 10.12
CA ASN A 361 20.19 10.74 8.71
C ASN A 361 18.92 10.76 7.85
N LEU A 362 18.02 9.80 8.07
CA LEU A 362 16.78 9.65 7.31
C LEU A 362 15.84 10.84 7.52
N LEU A 363 15.67 11.27 8.78
CA LEU A 363 14.85 12.43 9.13
C LEU A 363 15.37 13.72 8.48
N PHE A 364 16.69 13.96 8.57
CA PHE A 364 17.31 15.14 8.00
C PHE A 364 17.20 15.16 6.47
N ALA A 365 17.49 14.04 5.80
CA ALA A 365 17.38 13.92 4.35
C ALA A 365 15.95 14.20 3.87
N ALA A 366 14.95 13.58 4.51
CA ALA A 366 13.54 13.80 4.21
C ALA A 366 13.12 15.27 4.42
N GLU A 367 13.60 15.92 5.48
CA GLU A 367 13.33 17.34 5.73
C GLU A 367 13.92 18.24 4.63
N GLN A 368 15.16 17.99 4.20
CA GLN A 368 15.77 18.76 3.12
C GLN A 368 15.06 18.56 1.78
N MET A 369 14.67 17.32 1.46
CA MET A 369 13.87 17.03 0.26
C MET A 369 12.55 17.80 0.27
N ALA A 370 11.85 17.81 1.41
CA ALA A 370 10.59 18.54 1.56
C ALA A 370 10.77 20.05 1.45
N ARG A 371 11.84 20.61 2.03
CA ARG A 371 12.19 22.05 1.89
C ARG A 371 12.46 22.41 0.43
N ALA A 372 13.22 21.59 -0.29
CA ALA A 372 13.48 21.79 -1.72
C ALA A 372 12.17 21.74 -2.53
N GLY A 373 11.35 20.70 -2.32
CA GLY A 373 10.04 20.57 -2.96
C GLY A 373 9.12 21.76 -2.68
N ARG A 374 9.12 22.29 -1.45
CA ARG A 374 8.37 23.49 -1.07
C ARG A 374 8.81 24.72 -1.85
N VAL A 375 10.11 24.93 -2.06
CA VAL A 375 10.62 26.06 -2.86
C VAL A 375 10.06 26.01 -4.28
N PHE A 376 10.13 24.84 -4.93
CA PHE A 376 9.59 24.67 -6.28
C PHE A 376 8.06 24.77 -6.33
N ALA A 377 7.35 24.26 -5.32
CA ALA A 377 5.91 24.39 -5.24
C ALA A 377 5.47 25.86 -5.07
N LEU A 378 6.24 26.67 -4.33
CA LEU A 378 5.97 28.10 -4.12
C LEU A 378 6.43 28.99 -5.28
N SER A 379 7.40 28.54 -6.09
CA SER A 379 7.93 29.31 -7.23
C SER A 379 7.16 29.08 -8.53
N ARG A 380 6.20 28.14 -8.57
CA ARG A 380 5.31 27.96 -9.73
C ARG A 380 4.43 29.20 -9.91
N ALA A 381 4.25 29.61 -11.18
CA ALA A 381 3.40 30.72 -11.56
C ALA A 381 2.00 30.51 -10.93
N THR A 382 1.57 31.48 -10.13
CA THR A 382 0.27 31.44 -9.48
C THR A 382 -0.69 32.28 -10.30
N ARG A 383 -1.64 31.63 -10.98
CA ARG A 383 -2.70 32.32 -11.71
C ARG A 383 -3.80 32.68 -10.71
N ARG A 384 -4.07 33.98 -10.54
CA ARG A 384 -5.23 34.43 -9.77
C ARG A 384 -6.46 34.39 -10.65
N ASP A 385 -7.51 33.75 -10.15
CA ASP A 385 -8.78 33.62 -10.84
C ASP A 385 -9.88 34.16 -9.92
N PHE A 386 -10.72 35.06 -10.42
CA PHE A 386 -11.76 35.74 -9.64
C PHE A 386 -13.12 35.46 -10.26
N SER A 387 -14.05 34.92 -9.47
CA SER A 387 -15.44 34.68 -9.85
C SER A 387 -16.40 35.34 -8.87
N VAL A 388 -17.64 35.44 -9.30
CA VAL A 388 -18.77 35.97 -8.55
C VAL A 388 -19.94 35.00 -8.68
N GLY A 389 -20.74 34.87 -7.62
CA GLY A 389 -21.86 33.92 -7.61
C GLY A 389 -22.95 34.32 -6.64
N GLY A 390 -24.10 33.64 -6.76
CA GLY A 390 -25.29 33.91 -5.95
C GLY A 390 -25.74 32.68 -5.17
N ILE A 391 -26.02 32.86 -3.89
CA ILE A 391 -26.71 31.85 -3.08
C ILE A 391 -28.16 32.29 -2.94
N VAL A 392 -29.01 31.73 -3.80
CA VAL A 392 -30.43 32.06 -3.85
C VAL A 392 -31.18 31.20 -2.84
N VAL A 393 -31.85 31.85 -1.89
CA VAL A 393 -32.62 31.18 -0.85
C VAL A 393 -34.09 31.57 -0.96
N ARG A 394 -35.00 30.61 -0.79
CA ARG A 394 -36.44 30.85 -0.71
C ARG A 394 -37.05 30.17 0.51
N ALA A 395 -38.17 30.68 0.99
CA ALA A 395 -38.99 29.98 1.97
C ALA A 395 -39.79 28.86 1.29
N SER A 396 -39.93 27.73 1.98
CA SER A 396 -40.79 26.60 1.58
C SER A 396 -41.47 26.01 2.82
N GLU A 397 -42.47 25.15 2.63
CA GLU A 397 -43.13 24.42 3.72
C GLU A 397 -42.17 23.51 4.51
N ARG A 398 -41.06 23.09 3.89
CA ARG A 398 -40.02 22.25 4.52
C ARG A 398 -38.88 23.10 5.12
N GLY A 399 -39.07 24.41 5.26
CA GLY A 399 -38.03 25.34 5.67
C GLY A 399 -37.29 25.97 4.49
N PRO A 400 -36.18 26.70 4.73
CA PRO A 400 -35.48 27.43 3.67
C PRO A 400 -34.79 26.46 2.70
N GLU A 401 -35.05 26.67 1.41
CA GLU A 401 -34.44 25.93 0.29
C GLU A 401 -33.40 26.82 -0.41
N VAL A 402 -32.33 26.20 -0.91
CA VAL A 402 -31.28 26.86 -1.70
C VAL A 402 -31.32 26.38 -3.14
N LEU A 403 -31.09 27.29 -4.08
CA LEU A 403 -30.93 26.99 -5.49
C LEU A 403 -29.49 26.51 -5.76
N LEU A 404 -29.36 25.33 -6.35
CA LEU A 404 -28.08 24.73 -6.69
C LEU A 404 -28.09 24.21 -8.13
N ILE A 405 -26.90 24.14 -8.71
CA ILE A 405 -26.64 23.52 -10.00
C ILE A 405 -25.81 22.25 -9.83
N GLU A 406 -26.03 21.30 -10.72
CA GLU A 406 -25.15 20.14 -10.92
C GLU A 406 -24.34 20.39 -12.20
N ASP A 407 -23.02 20.48 -12.06
CA ASP A 407 -22.13 20.72 -13.19
C ASP A 407 -21.90 19.45 -14.02
N ARG A 408 -21.19 19.58 -15.15
CA ARG A 408 -20.83 18.46 -16.04
C ARG A 408 -20.04 17.32 -15.38
N TRP A 409 -19.52 17.49 -14.16
CA TRP A 409 -18.79 16.48 -13.40
C TRP A 409 -19.66 15.82 -12.32
N GLY A 410 -20.95 16.14 -12.27
CA GLY A 410 -21.89 15.64 -11.26
C GLY A 410 -21.62 16.22 -9.87
N MET A 411 -20.97 17.39 -9.78
CA MET A 411 -20.75 18.09 -8.52
C MET A 411 -21.83 19.15 -8.33
N VAL A 412 -22.32 19.27 -7.10
CA VAL A 412 -23.36 20.23 -6.73
C VAL A 412 -22.72 21.50 -6.15
N ALA A 413 -23.08 22.66 -6.70
CA ALA A 413 -22.58 23.96 -6.29
C ALA A 413 -23.60 25.10 -6.49
N PRO A 414 -23.45 26.25 -5.81
CA PRO A 414 -24.19 27.46 -6.16
C PRO A 414 -23.70 28.01 -7.50
N PRO A 415 -24.57 28.71 -8.23
CA PRO A 415 -24.21 29.28 -9.51
C PRO A 415 -23.13 30.37 -9.41
N LYS A 416 -22.16 30.36 -10.33
CA LYS A 416 -21.02 31.30 -10.33
C LYS A 416 -20.31 31.36 -11.69
N GLY A 417 -19.79 32.53 -12.04
CA GLY A 417 -18.92 32.68 -13.21
C GLY A 417 -17.99 33.89 -13.13
N HIS A 418 -17.50 34.33 -14.28
CA HIS A 418 -16.53 35.41 -14.39
C HIS A 418 -17.25 36.76 -14.59
N PRO A 419 -16.85 37.83 -13.89
CA PRO A 419 -17.41 39.15 -14.18
C PRO A 419 -16.96 39.63 -15.56
N ASP A 420 -17.87 40.24 -16.30
CA ASP A 420 -17.56 40.85 -17.58
C ASP A 420 -16.87 42.22 -17.40
N PRO A 421 -16.08 42.69 -18.39
CA PRO A 421 -15.43 44.00 -18.30
C PRO A 421 -16.44 45.14 -18.07
N GLY A 422 -16.30 45.84 -16.95
CA GLY A 422 -17.14 46.99 -16.58
C GLY A 422 -18.36 46.64 -15.72
N GLU A 423 -18.58 45.36 -15.41
CA GLU A 423 -19.68 44.89 -14.57
C GLU A 423 -19.34 45.00 -13.07
N THR A 424 -20.30 45.42 -12.25
CA THR A 424 -20.14 45.33 -10.79
C THR A 424 -20.26 43.88 -10.32
N PRO A 425 -19.62 43.46 -9.21
CA PRO A 425 -19.75 42.09 -8.69
C PRO A 425 -21.20 41.65 -8.47
N GLU A 426 -22.07 42.59 -8.08
CA GLU A 426 -23.51 42.40 -7.89
C GLU A 426 -24.25 42.12 -9.20
N GLU A 427 -24.00 42.92 -10.24
CA GLU A 427 -24.58 42.71 -11.58
C GLU A 427 -24.15 41.36 -12.14
N ALA A 428 -22.85 41.07 -12.05
CA ALA A 428 -22.26 39.82 -12.51
C ALA A 428 -22.86 38.61 -11.80
N ALA A 429 -22.94 38.65 -10.46
CA ALA A 429 -23.54 37.53 -9.73
C ALA A 429 -25.02 37.31 -10.10
N SER A 430 -25.77 38.39 -10.39
CA SER A 430 -27.18 38.29 -10.79
C SER A 430 -27.33 37.72 -12.21
N ARG A 431 -26.44 38.13 -13.13
CA ARG A 431 -26.36 37.60 -14.50
C ARG A 431 -26.01 36.11 -14.49
N GLU A 432 -24.95 35.72 -13.79
CA GLU A 432 -24.49 34.33 -13.69
C GLU A 432 -25.57 33.40 -13.13
N VAL A 433 -26.28 33.83 -12.08
CA VAL A 433 -27.43 33.07 -11.56
C VAL A 433 -28.51 32.90 -12.63
N TYR A 434 -28.84 33.96 -13.36
CA TYR A 434 -29.87 33.89 -14.39
C TYR A 434 -29.46 33.00 -15.58
N GLU A 435 -28.20 33.07 -16.00
CA GLU A 435 -27.67 32.29 -17.13
C GLU A 435 -27.61 30.79 -16.79
N GLU A 436 -27.11 30.43 -15.61
CA GLU A 436 -26.97 29.03 -15.20
C GLU A 436 -28.30 28.38 -14.77
N THR A 437 -29.25 29.18 -14.23
CA THR A 437 -30.45 28.64 -13.57
C THR A 437 -31.79 29.05 -14.18
N GLY A 438 -31.84 30.13 -14.97
CA GLY A 438 -33.08 30.74 -15.46
C GLY A 438 -33.86 31.55 -14.42
N ILE A 439 -33.35 31.69 -13.19
CA ILE A 439 -34.00 32.43 -12.10
C ILE A 439 -33.49 33.85 -12.04
N ARG A 440 -34.42 34.81 -12.08
CA ARG A 440 -34.14 36.23 -11.77
C ARG A 440 -34.14 36.42 -10.27
N VAL A 441 -33.26 37.27 -9.78
CA VAL A 441 -32.97 37.40 -8.35
C VAL A 441 -32.91 38.84 -7.89
N SER A 442 -33.12 39.05 -6.59
CA SER A 442 -32.84 40.29 -5.88
C SER A 442 -31.73 40.05 -4.88
N ILE A 443 -30.72 40.91 -4.89
CA ILE A 443 -29.60 40.85 -3.94
C ILE A 443 -30.05 41.31 -2.57
N GLN A 444 -29.68 40.52 -1.57
CA GLN A 444 -29.97 40.77 -0.17
C GLN A 444 -28.73 41.27 0.58
N GLY A 445 -27.54 40.80 0.24
CA GLY A 445 -26.30 41.31 0.83
C GLY A 445 -25.08 40.44 0.53
N ASP A 446 -23.90 40.96 0.88
CA ASP A 446 -22.61 40.28 0.71
C ASP A 446 -22.44 39.15 1.75
N LEU A 447 -22.06 37.95 1.28
CA LEU A 447 -21.74 36.78 2.13
C LEU A 447 -20.23 36.59 2.35
N GLY A 448 -19.42 37.41 1.69
CA GLY A 448 -17.97 37.41 1.70
C GLY A 448 -17.34 36.53 0.63
N ASP A 449 -16.01 36.50 0.66
CA ASP A 449 -15.19 35.76 -0.30
C ASP A 449 -14.94 34.32 0.17
N LEU A 450 -14.96 33.40 -0.78
CA LEU A 450 -14.45 32.04 -0.65
C LEU A 450 -13.12 31.93 -1.40
N LYS A 451 -12.05 31.57 -0.70
CA LYS A 451 -10.70 31.43 -1.28
C LYS A 451 -10.23 30.00 -1.19
N TYR A 452 -9.84 29.42 -2.33
CA TYR A 452 -9.27 28.08 -2.39
C TYR A 452 -8.20 27.99 -3.47
N ARG A 453 -7.35 26.97 -3.37
CA ARG A 453 -6.26 26.71 -4.32
C ARG A 453 -6.45 25.34 -4.96
N PHE A 454 -6.25 25.26 -6.26
CA PHE A 454 -6.23 24.00 -7.01
C PHE A 454 -5.15 24.03 -8.08
N PHE A 455 -4.81 22.86 -8.62
CA PHE A 455 -3.91 22.74 -9.76
C PHE A 455 -4.74 22.62 -11.03
N ASP A 456 -4.46 23.43 -12.05
CA ASP A 456 -5.09 23.25 -13.36
C ASP A 456 -4.44 22.12 -14.16
N ARG A 457 -4.93 21.90 -15.40
CA ARG A 457 -4.47 20.82 -16.27
C ARG A 457 -3.01 20.95 -16.68
N ASP A 458 -2.47 22.16 -16.63
CA ASP A 458 -1.08 22.47 -16.99
C ASP A 458 -0.16 22.46 -15.76
N GLY A 459 -0.71 22.16 -14.57
CA GLY A 459 0.02 22.06 -13.31
C GLY A 459 0.34 23.42 -12.68
N GLU A 460 -0.28 24.50 -13.15
CA GLU A 460 -0.20 25.81 -12.53
C GLU A 460 -1.06 25.85 -11.26
N VAL A 461 -0.60 26.60 -10.25
CA VAL A 461 -1.39 26.82 -9.04
C VAL A 461 -2.40 27.93 -9.35
N VAL A 462 -3.69 27.60 -9.30
CA VAL A 462 -4.75 28.59 -9.43
C VAL A 462 -5.22 29.01 -8.04
N GLU A 463 -5.03 30.29 -7.70
CA GLU A 463 -5.64 30.93 -6.54
C GLU A 463 -7.02 31.44 -6.94
N LYS A 464 -8.07 30.67 -6.61
CA LYS A 464 -9.45 31.03 -6.91
C LYS A 464 -10.06 31.80 -5.75
N THR A 465 -10.60 32.98 -6.06
CA THR A 465 -11.47 33.74 -5.16
C THR A 465 -12.86 33.79 -5.78
N VAL A 466 -13.88 33.39 -5.00
CA VAL A 466 -15.29 33.49 -5.41
C VAL A 466 -16.02 34.39 -4.42
N LYS A 467 -16.57 35.51 -4.89
CA LYS A 467 -17.41 36.38 -4.06
C LYS A 467 -18.87 35.96 -4.16
N TYR A 468 -19.50 35.71 -3.02
CA TYR A 468 -20.91 35.29 -2.99
C TYR A 468 -21.83 36.36 -2.41
N PHE A 469 -23.01 36.48 -3.01
CA PHE A 469 -24.10 37.30 -2.51
C PHE A 469 -25.29 36.43 -2.06
N LEU A 470 -25.94 36.82 -0.97
CA LEU A 470 -27.23 36.28 -0.59
C LEU A 470 -28.29 36.88 -1.52
N MET A 471 -29.15 36.03 -2.07
CA MET A 471 -30.17 36.45 -3.02
C MET A 471 -31.52 35.78 -2.72
N THR A 472 -32.60 36.39 -3.20
CA THR A 472 -33.95 35.81 -3.18
C THR A 472 -34.53 35.79 -4.59
N PRO A 473 -35.37 34.80 -4.94
CA PRO A 473 -35.97 34.75 -6.27
C PRO A 473 -36.92 35.94 -6.47
N ALA A 474 -36.83 36.58 -7.64
CA ALA A 474 -37.66 37.68 -8.09
C ALA A 474 -38.51 37.33 -9.34
N GLY A 475 -38.28 36.17 -9.94
CA GLY A 475 -39.06 35.65 -11.08
C GLY A 475 -38.27 34.62 -11.90
N GLY A 476 -38.86 34.14 -13.00
CA GLY A 476 -38.24 33.16 -13.89
C GLY A 476 -38.65 31.71 -13.60
N SER A 477 -38.07 30.79 -14.36
CA SER A 477 -38.34 29.35 -14.27
C SER A 477 -37.03 28.58 -14.43
N LEU A 478 -36.89 27.46 -13.72
CA LEU A 478 -35.68 26.65 -13.77
C LEU A 478 -35.36 26.23 -15.20
N ARG A 479 -34.20 26.67 -15.69
CA ARG A 479 -33.67 26.32 -17.00
C ARG A 479 -32.15 26.14 -16.88
N PRO A 480 -31.63 24.91 -16.99
CA PRO A 480 -30.19 24.71 -17.03
C PRO A 480 -29.58 25.36 -18.27
N GLN A 481 -28.37 25.91 -18.12
CA GLN A 481 -27.57 26.36 -19.24
C GLN A 481 -27.04 25.17 -20.05
N GLU A 482 -27.24 25.20 -21.37
CA GLU A 482 -26.76 24.15 -22.27
C GLU A 482 -25.22 24.09 -22.26
N GLY A 483 -24.68 22.90 -21.99
CA GLY A 483 -23.25 22.59 -22.07
C GLY A 483 -22.47 22.71 -20.75
N GLU A 484 -22.94 23.51 -19.80
CA GLU A 484 -22.25 23.76 -18.52
C GLU A 484 -23.00 23.21 -17.30
N THR A 485 -24.33 23.27 -17.31
CA THR A 485 -25.18 22.81 -16.20
C THR A 485 -26.01 21.59 -16.61
N LEU A 486 -25.84 20.47 -15.91
CA LEU A 486 -26.63 19.24 -16.14
C LEU A 486 -28.03 19.35 -15.52
N LYS A 487 -28.13 19.98 -14.34
CA LYS A 487 -29.37 20.08 -13.58
C LYS A 487 -29.40 21.33 -12.73
N VAL A 488 -30.59 21.90 -12.56
CA VAL A 488 -30.86 22.99 -11.61
C VAL A 488 -31.95 22.51 -10.65
N MET A 489 -31.75 22.71 -9.35
CA MET A 489 -32.65 22.19 -8.33
C MET A 489 -32.73 23.08 -7.08
N TRP A 490 -33.92 23.10 -6.48
CA TRP A 490 -34.11 23.60 -5.12
C TRP A 490 -33.84 22.48 -4.13
N VAL A 491 -33.01 22.76 -3.13
CA VAL A 491 -32.58 21.77 -2.15
C VAL A 491 -32.89 22.27 -0.74
N PRO A 492 -33.65 21.52 0.08
CA PRO A 492 -33.83 21.85 1.49
C PRO A 492 -32.49 21.85 2.24
N GLY A 493 -32.30 22.81 3.15
CA GLY A 493 -31.02 22.95 3.87
C GLY A 493 -30.56 21.69 4.62
N GLU A 494 -31.50 20.84 5.05
CA GLU A 494 -31.24 19.57 5.73
C GLU A 494 -30.71 18.45 4.81
N GLU A 495 -31.06 18.49 3.52
CA GLU A 495 -30.66 17.48 2.54
C GLU A 495 -29.24 17.70 1.98
N LEU A 496 -28.65 18.87 2.24
CA LEU A 496 -27.33 19.27 1.75
C LEU A 496 -26.19 18.33 2.21
N ALA A 497 -26.33 17.69 3.37
CA ALA A 497 -25.29 16.83 3.93
C ALA A 497 -25.08 15.51 3.15
N GLY A 498 -26.07 15.07 2.38
CA GLY A 498 -26.02 13.85 1.57
C GLY A 498 -25.54 14.06 0.13
N MET A 499 -25.25 15.30 -0.28
CA MET A 499 -24.93 15.65 -1.66
C MET A 499 -23.43 15.67 -1.95
N LYS A 500 -23.08 15.37 -3.20
CA LYS A 500 -21.69 15.41 -3.70
C LYS A 500 -21.27 16.85 -4.00
N CYS A 501 -20.91 17.58 -2.96
CA CYS A 501 -20.55 19.01 -3.02
C CYS A 501 -19.03 19.23 -2.92
N TYR A 502 -18.55 20.37 -3.43
CA TYR A 502 -17.18 20.82 -3.12
C TYR A 502 -17.04 21.13 -1.62
N ARG A 503 -15.87 20.79 -1.05
CA ARG A 503 -15.57 20.85 0.39
C ARG A 503 -15.98 22.18 1.06
N ASP A 504 -15.80 23.31 0.37
CA ASP A 504 -16.02 24.64 0.92
C ASP A 504 -17.41 25.23 0.58
N THR A 505 -18.18 24.57 -0.30
CA THR A 505 -19.52 25.00 -0.73
C THR A 505 -20.53 24.98 0.42
N LEU A 506 -20.50 23.92 1.24
CA LEU A 506 -21.46 23.76 2.34
C LEU A 506 -21.32 24.86 3.40
N ALA A 507 -20.11 25.37 3.62
CA ALA A 507 -19.87 26.41 4.61
C ALA A 507 -20.53 27.74 4.23
N ILE A 508 -20.42 28.14 2.95
CA ILE A 508 -21.00 29.40 2.47
C ILE A 508 -22.53 29.30 2.33
N VAL A 509 -23.05 28.14 1.92
CA VAL A 509 -24.51 27.90 1.86
C VAL A 509 -25.13 27.92 3.25
N ARG A 510 -24.50 27.31 4.26
CA ARG A 510 -24.97 27.39 5.67
C ARG A 510 -24.97 28.83 6.19
N ARG A 511 -23.97 29.62 5.81
CA ARG A 511 -23.91 31.06 6.14
C ARG A 511 -25.09 31.80 5.52
N ALA A 512 -25.41 31.53 4.26
CA ALA A 512 -26.54 32.12 3.55
C ALA A 512 -27.88 31.77 4.20
N LEU A 513 -28.14 30.48 4.49
CA LEU A 513 -29.36 30.04 5.16
C LEU A 513 -29.54 30.70 6.53
N LYS A 514 -28.47 30.79 7.32
CA LYS A 514 -28.49 31.48 8.63
C LYS A 514 -28.76 32.98 8.50
N ALA A 515 -28.17 33.64 7.50
CA ALA A 515 -28.41 35.05 7.22
C ALA A 515 -29.84 35.31 6.75
N PHE A 516 -30.41 34.41 5.95
CA PHE A 516 -31.78 34.46 5.48
C PHE A 516 -32.79 34.32 6.64
N SER A 517 -32.63 33.31 7.51
CA SER A 517 -33.52 33.10 8.65
C SER A 517 -33.51 34.28 9.63
N ARG A 518 -32.33 34.84 9.94
CA ARG A 518 -32.21 36.03 10.81
C ARG A 518 -32.96 37.26 10.31
N ARG A 519 -33.09 37.40 8.98
CA ARG A 519 -33.83 38.51 8.37
C ARG A 519 -35.34 38.27 8.40
N GLN A 520 -35.78 37.02 8.33
CA GLN A 520 -37.20 36.70 8.52
C GLN A 520 -37.65 36.99 9.96
N ASP A 521 -36.81 36.68 10.94
CA ASP A 521 -37.09 36.96 12.36
C ASP A 521 -37.09 38.46 12.70
N SER A 522 -36.39 39.30 11.92
CA SER A 522 -36.38 40.76 12.12
C SER A 522 -37.55 41.51 11.45
N THR A 523 -38.46 40.80 10.78
CA THR A 523 -39.62 41.37 10.07
C THR A 523 -40.95 41.14 10.81
N TYR A 524 -40.89 40.73 12.08
CA TYR A 524 -42.04 40.52 12.97
C TYR A 524 -42.03 41.48 14.17
#